data_AF-A0A6L7MDK6-F1
#
_entry.id   AF-A0A6L7MDK6-F1
#
_cell.length_a   1.000
_cell.length_b   1.000
_cell.length_c   1.000
_cell.angle_alpha   90.00
_cell.angle_beta   90.00
_cell.angle_gamma   90.00
#
_symmetry.space_group_name_H-M   'P 1'
#
loop_
_entity.id
_entity.type
_entity.pdbx_description
1 polymer ?
#
loop_
_entity_poly.entity_id
_entity_poly.type
_entity_poly.pdbx_seq_one_letter_code
_entity_poly.pdbx_strand_id
1 'polypeptide(L)' 'MTPRKGIFITGTDTDAGKTYVGTQIVTLLHQDKINAVPRKPVESGCKRLGDELVPQDAVQYYEAANRKFALSEVCPF' A
#
# COMPACT_ATOMS: atom_id res chain seq x y z
N MET A 1 -12.55 -22.97 -5.18
CA MET A 1 -11.81 -21.68 -5.22
C MET A 1 -10.45 -21.90 -4.61
N THR A 2 -9.37 -21.58 -5.31
CA THR A 2 -8.02 -21.58 -4.72
C THR A 2 -7.94 -20.48 -3.67
N PRO A 3 -7.47 -20.74 -2.43
CA PRO A 3 -7.34 -19.70 -1.43
C PRO A 3 -6.41 -18.59 -1.94
N ARG A 4 -6.84 -17.33 -1.78
CA ARG A 4 -5.98 -16.19 -2.13
C ARG A 4 -4.80 -16.16 -1.16
N LYS A 5 -3.58 -16.13 -1.70
CA LYS A 5 -2.37 -15.93 -0.90
C LYS A 5 -2.29 -14.46 -0.49
N GLY A 6 -1.90 -14.20 0.76
CA GLY A 6 -1.77 -12.85 1.31
C GLY A 6 -0.52 -12.74 2.18
N ILE A 7 0.06 -11.55 2.22
CA ILE A 7 1.19 -11.20 3.09
C ILE A 7 0.67 -10.12 4.04
N PHE A 8 0.81 -10.35 5.34
CA PHE A 8 0.49 -9.36 6.37
C PHE A 8 1.79 -8.81 6.96
N ILE A 9 2.00 -7.50 6.82
CA ILE A 9 3.20 -6.82 7.30
C ILE A 9 2.85 -6.11 8.60
N THR A 10 3.52 -6.51 9.68
CA THR A 10 3.44 -5.86 11.00
C THR A 10 4.82 -5.34 11.40
N GLY A 11 4.88 -4.48 12.40
CA GLY A 11 6.12 -3.96 12.95
C GLY A 11 5.87 -3.24 14.27
N THR A 12 6.92 -3.10 15.06
CA THR A 12 6.83 -2.61 16.44
C THR A 12 6.61 -1.10 16.55
N ASP A 13 7.00 -0.34 15.53
CA ASP A 13 6.94 1.13 15.54
C ASP A 13 6.43 1.67 14.20
N THR A 14 5.98 2.92 14.17
CA THR A 14 5.46 3.62 12.99
C THR A 14 6.53 3.74 11.91
N ASP A 15 7.76 4.10 12.30
CA ASP A 15 8.87 4.36 11.38
C ASP A 15 9.82 3.16 11.18
N ALA A 16 9.39 1.96 11.56
CA ALA A 16 10.15 0.73 11.37
C ALA A 16 10.36 0.32 9.88
N GLY A 17 9.97 1.14 8.92
CA GLY A 17 10.15 0.89 7.48
C GLY A 17 9.12 -0.05 6.84
N LYS A 18 7.96 -0.27 7.48
CA LYS A 18 6.90 -1.18 6.99
C LYS A 18 6.43 -0.86 5.58
N THR A 19 6.16 0.42 5.30
CA THR A 19 5.71 0.90 3.98
C THR A 19 6.77 0.67 2.92
N TYR A 20 8.03 0.97 3.24
CA TYR A 20 9.15 0.73 2.33
C TYR A 20 9.25 -0.76 1.95
N VAL A 21 9.28 -1.65 2.94
CA VAL A 21 9.35 -3.10 2.67
C VAL A 21 8.14 -3.58 1.87
N GLY A 22 6.93 -3.13 2.23
CA GLY A 22 5.72 -3.51 1.51
C GLY A 22 5.70 -3.06 0.06
N THR A 23 6.15 -1.83 -0.24
CA THR A 23 6.22 -1.32 -1.61
C THR A 23 7.24 -2.07 -2.46
N GLN A 24 8.38 -2.49 -1.86
CA GLN A 24 9.35 -3.35 -2.55
C GLN A 24 8.77 -4.73 -2.86
N ILE A 25 8.05 -5.35 -1.91
CA ILE A 25 7.36 -6.63 -2.15
C ILE A 25 6.37 -6.51 -3.29
N VAL A 26 5.52 -5.47 -3.30
CA VAL A 26 4.53 -5.26 -4.37
C VAL A 26 5.22 -5.07 -5.72
N THR A 27 6.29 -4.27 -5.76
CA THR A 27 7.07 -4.02 -6.97
C THR A 27 7.65 -5.32 -7.55
N LEU A 28 8.31 -6.12 -6.71
CA LEU A 28 8.88 -7.42 -7.11
C LEU A 28 7.80 -8.39 -7.61
N LEU A 29 6.68 -8.50 -6.90
CA LEU A 29 5.57 -9.35 -7.34
C LEU A 29 5.02 -8.92 -8.71
N HIS A 30 4.90 -7.62 -8.95
CA HIS A 30 4.44 -7.11 -10.25
C HIS A 30 5.48 -7.35 -11.36
N GLN A 31 6.78 -7.25 -11.06
CA GLN A 31 7.86 -7.62 -11.99
C GLN A 31 7.78 -9.10 -12.39
N ASP A 32 7.40 -9.97 -11.44
CA ASP A 32 7.14 -11.39 -11.66
C ASP A 32 5.75 -11.67 -12.27
N LYS A 33 5.05 -10.64 -12.75
CA LYS A 33 3.70 -10.70 -13.35
C LYS A 33 2.62 -11.22 -12.41
N ILE A 34 2.85 -11.17 -11.09
CA ILE A 34 1.87 -11.49 -10.06
C ILE A 34 1.05 -10.22 -9.76
N ASN A 35 -0.27 -10.32 -9.89
CA ASN A 35 -1.17 -9.21 -9.59
C ASN A 35 -1.38 -9.03 -8.09
N ALA A 36 -0.42 -8.39 -7.41
CA ALA A 36 -0.50 -8.07 -5.99
C ALA A 36 -1.33 -6.81 -5.77
N VAL A 37 -2.36 -6.89 -4.91
CA VAL A 37 -3.21 -5.76 -4.53
C VAL A 37 -2.78 -5.26 -3.15
N PRO A 38 -2.07 -4.13 -3.03
CA PRO A 38 -1.72 -3.59 -1.72
C PRO A 38 -2.95 -3.06 -1.00
N ARG A 39 -2.93 -3.13 0.33
CA ARG A 39 -3.98 -2.62 1.22
C ARG A 39 -3.37 -1.94 2.43
N LYS A 40 -3.76 -0.69 2.66
CA LYS A 40 -3.47 0.12 3.84
C LYS A 40 -4.82 0.65 4.35
N PRO A 41 -5.56 -0.12 5.16
CA PRO A 41 -6.98 0.15 5.42
C PRO A 41 -7.24 1.47 6.13
N VAL A 42 -6.31 1.91 6.99
CA VAL A 42 -6.36 3.18 7.70
C VAL A 42 -4.95 3.76 7.74
N GLU A 43 -4.83 5.05 7.45
CA GLU A 43 -3.58 5.78 7.57
C GLU A 43 -3.73 7.01 8.46
N SER A 44 -2.78 7.18 9.39
CA SER A 44 -2.66 8.38 10.22
C SER A 44 -1.49 9.23 9.74
N GLY A 45 -1.47 10.51 10.14
CA GLY A 45 -0.39 11.42 9.73
C GLY A 45 -0.48 11.89 8.27
N CYS A 46 -1.62 11.67 7.60
CA CYS A 46 -1.87 12.12 6.24
C CYS A 46 -1.57 13.62 6.09
N LYS A 47 -0.84 13.97 5.02
CA LYS A 47 -0.55 15.37 4.72
C LYS A 47 -1.80 16.04 4.22
N ARG A 48 -2.13 17.18 4.81
CA ARG A 48 -3.22 18.03 4.33
C ARG A 48 -2.76 18.84 3.12
N LEU A 49 -3.50 18.74 2.02
CA LEU A 49 -3.33 19.54 0.82
C LEU A 49 -4.66 20.26 0.54
N GLY A 50 -4.76 21.52 0.99
CA GLY A 50 -6.03 22.24 1.00
C GLY A 50 -7.01 21.60 1.99
N ASP A 51 -8.20 21.22 1.49
CA ASP A 51 -9.24 20.57 2.30
C ASP A 51 -9.14 19.03 2.30
N GLU A 52 -8.21 18.47 1.53
CA GLU A 52 -8.05 17.02 1.39
C GLU A 52 -6.90 16.48 2.25
N LEU A 53 -7.06 15.24 2.73
CA LEU A 53 -6.02 14.46 3.38
C LEU A 53 -5.42 13.49 2.36
N VAL A 54 -4.09 13.54 2.20
CA VAL A 54 -3.36 12.67 1.27
C VAL A 54 -2.65 11.56 2.07
N PRO A 55 -3.06 10.29 1.92
CA PRO A 55 -2.41 9.14 2.56
C PRO A 55 -1.11 8.79 1.82
N GLN A 56 0.02 9.16 2.41
CA GLN A 56 1.35 9.04 1.83
C GLN A 56 1.82 7.59 1.68
N ASP A 57 1.51 6.70 2.65
CA ASP A 57 1.83 5.28 2.50
C ASP A 57 1.00 4.68 1.36
N ALA A 58 -0.29 4.99 1.31
CA ALA A 58 -1.18 4.51 0.26
C ALA A 58 -0.75 4.99 -1.13
N VAL A 59 -0.30 6.23 -1.27
CA VAL A 59 0.26 6.75 -2.52
C VAL A 59 1.49 5.96 -2.94
N GLN A 60 2.41 5.65 -2.02
CA GLN A 60 3.58 4.83 -2.34
C GLN A 60 3.18 3.42 -2.82
N TYR A 61 2.18 2.81 -2.18
CA TYR A 61 1.63 1.52 -2.62
C TYR A 61 0.93 1.59 -3.98
N TYR A 62 0.18 2.67 -4.24
CA TYR A 62 -0.47 2.93 -5.52
C TYR A 62 0.56 3.02 -6.65
N GLU A 63 1.67 3.72 -6.43
CA GLU A 63 2.78 3.80 -7.38
C GLU A 63 3.48 2.44 -7.57
N ALA A 64 3.81 1.75 -6.47
CA ALA A 64 4.44 0.42 -6.53
C ALA A 64 3.58 -0.62 -7.26
N ALA A 65 2.26 -0.49 -7.20
CA ALA A 65 1.31 -1.32 -7.93
C ALA A 65 1.09 -0.87 -9.38
N ASN A 66 1.95 0.00 -9.92
CA ASN A 66 1.85 0.58 -11.27
C ASN A 66 0.49 1.25 -11.51
N ARG A 67 -0.11 1.85 -10.47
CA ARG A 67 -1.38 2.59 -10.54
C ARG A 67 -2.56 1.76 -11.07
N LYS A 68 -2.49 0.44 -10.97
CA LYS A 68 -3.51 -0.49 -11.50
C LYS A 68 -4.84 -0.46 -10.75
N PHE A 69 -4.88 0.15 -9.57
CA PHE A 69 -6.05 0.20 -8.68
C PHE A 69 -6.33 1.64 -8.30
N ALA A 70 -7.56 2.00 -7.98
CA ALA A 70 -7.83 3.32 -7.43
C ALA A 70 -7.16 3.49 -6.06
N LEU A 71 -6.73 4.71 -5.73
CA LEU A 71 -6.13 5.00 -4.42
C LEU A 71 -7.08 4.62 -3.27
N SER A 72 -8.40 4.82 -3.46
CA SER A 72 -9.44 4.41 -2.51
C SER A 72 -9.57 2.89 -2.32
N GLU A 73 -9.11 2.09 -3.28
CA GLU A 73 -9.02 0.63 -3.11
C GLU A 73 -7.80 0.25 -2.26
N VAL A 74 -6.72 1.02 -2.34
CA VAL A 74 -5.52 0.82 -1.52
C VAL A 74 -5.79 1.28 -0.09
N CYS A 75 -6.34 2.48 0.08
CA CYS A 75 -6.64 3.12 1.35
C CYS A 75 -7.98 3.86 1.30
N PRO A 76 -9.03 3.31 1.93
CA PRO A 76 -10.35 3.93 1.94
C PRO A 76 -10.54 5.03 2.99
N PHE A 77 -9.66 5.12 4.00
CA PHE A 77 -9.80 6.02 5.16
C PHE A 77 -8.49 6.71 5.56
#